data_AF-Q46Q84-F1
#
_entry.id   AF-Q46Q84-F1
#
_cell.length_a   1.000
_cell.length_b   1.000
_cell.length_c   1.000
_cell.angle_alpha   90.00
_cell.angle_beta   90.00
_cell.angle_gamma   90.00
#
_symmetry.space_group_name_H-M   'P 1'
#
loop_
_entity.id
_entity.type
_entity.pdbx_description
1 polymer ?
#
loop_
_entity_poly.entity_id
_entity_poly.type
_entity_poly.pdbx_seq_one_letter_code
_entity_poly.pdbx_strand_id
1 'polypeptide(L)'
;MEVGLEFLVVRGFAVREGRGKWACCFEIRLATQSDEPLLYRGELHGRQFDCELAAAEAAREAGEREARLRVESLKALIVAQHRHRLPPSFVP
;
A
#
# COMPACT_ATOMS: atom_id res chain seq x y z
N MET A 1 25.26 -0.57 2.75
CA MET A 1 24.28 0.32 2.11
C MET A 1 22.93 -0.38 2.25
N GLU A 2 22.09 0.07 3.17
CA GLU A 2 20.72 -0.43 3.26
C GLU A 2 19.99 0.00 1.99
N VAL A 3 19.55 -0.96 1.18
CA VAL A 3 18.70 -0.70 0.03
C VAL A 3 17.34 -0.31 0.58
N GLY A 4 17.18 0.98 0.87
CA GLY A 4 15.92 1.56 1.29
C GLY A 4 14.91 1.38 0.17
N LEU A 5 13.92 0.52 0.39
CA LEU A 5 12.70 0.57 -0.40
C LEU A 5 12.07 1.95 -0.14
N GLU A 6 12.15 2.84 -1.11
CA GLU A 6 11.44 4.12 -1.09
C GLU A 6 10.05 3.89 -1.67
N PHE A 7 9.01 4.11 -0.88
CA PHE A 7 7.63 3.94 -1.33
C PHE A 7 7.07 5.31 -1.71
N LEU A 8 6.39 5.43 -2.85
CA LEU A 8 5.66 6.64 -3.22
C LEU A 8 4.16 6.34 -3.24
N VAL A 9 3.53 6.64 -2.12
CA VAL A 9 2.10 6.50 -1.84
C VAL A 9 1.39 7.81 -2.20
N VAL A 10 0.12 7.93 -2.58
CA VAL A 10 -0.98 7.06 -3.04
C VAL A 10 -2.04 8.09 -3.47
N ARG A 11 -2.68 7.97 -4.63
CA ARG A 11 -3.82 8.85 -4.91
C ARG A 11 -5.09 8.23 -4.32
N GLY A 12 -5.68 8.90 -3.33
CA GLY A 12 -7.08 8.67 -2.97
C GLY A 12 -7.96 9.45 -3.94
N PHE A 13 -8.92 8.80 -4.58
CA PHE A 13 -9.89 9.46 -5.44
C PHE A 13 -11.28 8.89 -5.22
N ALA A 14 -12.26 9.77 -5.41
CA ALA A 14 -13.66 9.45 -5.21
C ALA A 14 -14.36 9.30 -6.58
N VAL A 15 -15.19 8.27 -6.72
CA VAL A 15 -15.98 8.01 -7.92
C VAL A 15 -17.46 8.08 -7.56
N ARG A 16 -18.26 8.79 -8.35
CA ARG A 16 -19.69 8.95 -8.07
C ARG A 16 -20.46 7.68 -8.42
N GLU A 17 -21.16 7.10 -7.44
CA GLU A 17 -21.94 5.85 -7.59
C GLU A 17 -23.45 6.07 -7.78
N GLY A 18 -23.91 7.33 -7.72
CA GLY A 18 -25.32 7.72 -7.86
C GLY A 18 -26.01 7.98 -6.51
N ARG A 19 -27.22 8.57 -6.54
CA ARG A 19 -27.99 9.00 -5.34
C ARG A 19 -27.17 9.83 -4.33
N GLY A 20 -26.25 10.65 -4.82
CA GLY A 20 -25.38 11.48 -3.97
C GLY A 20 -24.24 10.72 -3.27
N LYS A 21 -23.99 9.46 -3.64
CA LYS A 21 -22.97 8.60 -3.01
C LYS A 21 -21.65 8.64 -3.76
N TRP A 22 -20.57 8.45 -2.99
CA TRP A 22 -19.20 8.37 -3.46
C TRP A 22 -18.57 7.03 -3.06
N ALA A 23 -18.05 6.32 -4.05
CA ALA A 23 -17.14 5.19 -3.86
C ALA A 23 -15.71 5.71 -3.66
N CYS A 24 -14.91 4.98 -2.92
CA CYS A 24 -13.54 5.34 -2.56
C CYS A 24 -12.54 4.38 -3.17
N CYS A 25 -11.62 4.91 -3.97
CA CYS A 25 -10.58 4.13 -4.62
C CYS A 25 -9.21 4.70 -4.27
N PHE A 26 -8.21 3.84 -4.13
CA PHE A 26 -6.84 4.27 -3.89
C PHE A 26 -5.84 3.55 -4.80
N GLU A 27 -4.79 4.27 -5.18
CA GLU A 27 -3.69 3.77 -6.01
C GLU A 27 -2.36 3.84 -5.25
N ILE A 28 -1.70 2.71 -5.02
CA ILE A 28 -0.36 2.63 -4.42
C ILE A 28 0.67 2.40 -5.51
N ARG A 29 1.76 3.17 -5.49
CA ARG A 29 2.94 2.90 -6.31
C ARG A 29 4.12 2.53 -5.40
N LEU A 30 4.67 1.35 -5.60
CA LEU A 30 5.88 0.93 -4.89
C LEU A 30 7.07 1.14 -5.83
N ALA A 31 8.04 1.97 -5.43
CA ALA A 31 9.29 2.03 -6.16
C ALA A 31 10.12 0.83 -5.74
N THR A 32 10.46 0.02 -6.73
CA THR A 32 11.32 -1.15 -6.61
C THR A 32 12.62 -0.87 -7.34
N GLN A 33 13.68 -1.65 -7.08
CA GLN A 33 14.90 -1.58 -7.89
C GLN A 33 14.69 -1.98 -9.36
N SER A 34 13.56 -2.61 -9.70
CA SER A 34 13.14 -2.79 -11.09
C SER A 34 12.58 -1.48 -11.64
N ASP A 35 13.00 -1.12 -12.86
CA ASP A 35 12.71 0.15 -13.55
C ASP A 35 11.22 0.52 -13.70
N GLU A 36 10.30 -0.41 -13.38
CA GLU A 36 8.86 -0.17 -13.43
C GLU A 36 8.23 -0.17 -12.02
N PRO A 37 7.47 0.88 -11.65
CA PRO A 37 6.78 0.95 -10.37
C PRO A 37 5.62 -0.05 -10.33
N LEU A 38 5.52 -0.80 -9.24
CA LEU A 38 4.39 -1.70 -9.02
C LEU A 38 3.14 -0.87 -8.69
N LEU A 39 2.09 -0.98 -9.52
CA LEU A 39 0.80 -0.33 -9.31
C LEU A 39 -0.18 -1.29 -8.61
N TYR A 40 -0.71 -0.85 -7.46
CA TYR A 40 -1.79 -1.52 -6.76
C TYR A 40 -3.02 -0.63 -6.69
N ARG A 41 -4.20 -1.20 -6.96
CA ARG A 41 -5.50 -0.53 -6.86
C ARG A 41 -6.35 -1.25 -5.83
N GLY A 42 -6.93 -0.49 -4.92
CA GLY A 42 -7.91 -0.99 -3.96
C GLY A 42 -9.15 -0.11 -3.92
N GLU A 43 -10.27 -0.72 -3.58
CA GLU A 43 -11.56 -0.06 -3.39
C GLU A 43 -12.04 -0.29 -1.95
N LEU A 44 -12.57 0.75 -1.30
CA LEU A 44 -13.26 0.57 -0.02
C LEU A 44 -14.72 0.20 -0.28
N HIS A 45 -14.98 -1.10 -0.33
CA HIS A 45 -16.34 -1.62 -0.41
C HIS A 45 -17.12 -1.38 0.90
N GLY A 46 -18.42 -1.10 0.76
CA GLY A 46 -19.37 -1.06 1.88
C GLY A 46 -19.33 0.21 2.74
N ARG A 47 -18.51 1.20 2.41
CA ARG A 47 -18.51 2.52 3.06
C ARG A 47 -19.20 3.55 2.18
N GLN A 48 -20.01 4.41 2.79
CA GLN A 48 -20.71 5.50 2.13
C GLN A 48 -20.19 6.83 2.69
N PHE A 49 -20.05 7.82 1.81
CA PHE A 49 -19.58 9.15 2.16
C PHE A 49 -20.51 10.21 1.57
N ASP A 50 -20.79 11.22 2.37
CA ASP A 50 -21.76 12.27 2.04
C ASP A 50 -21.19 13.33 1.09
N CYS A 51 -19.86 13.39 0.93
CA CYS A 51 -19.20 14.29 0.00
C CYS A 51 -17.90 13.71 -0.59
N GLU A 52 -17.47 14.29 -1.71
CA GLU A 52 -16.26 13.90 -2.44
C GLU A 52 -15.00 14.00 -1.57
N LEU A 53 -14.90 15.07 -0.77
CA LEU A 53 -13.74 15.30 0.09
C LEU A 53 -13.59 14.20 1.14
N ALA A 54 -14.69 13.85 1.82
CA ALA A 54 -14.68 12.78 2.82
C ALA A 54 -14.33 11.42 2.21
N ALA A 55 -14.81 11.15 0.99
CA ALA A 55 -14.44 9.95 0.25
C ALA A 55 -12.95 9.93 -0.13
N ALA A 56 -12.41 11.05 -0.63
CA ALA A 56 -11.01 11.17 -1.01
C ALA A 56 -10.06 11.06 0.20
N GLU A 57 -10.42 11.67 1.34
CA GLU A 57 -9.66 11.55 2.59
C GLU A 57 -9.65 10.11 3.10
N ALA A 58 -10.81 9.44 3.13
CA ALA A 58 -10.91 8.05 3.55
C ALA A 58 -10.13 7.10 2.63
N ALA A 59 -10.17 7.34 1.31
CA ALA A 59 -9.36 6.61 0.34
C ALA A 59 -7.86 6.79 0.57
N ARG A 60 -7.42 8.04 0.84
CA ARG A 60 -6.02 8.36 1.15
C ARG A 60 -5.56 7.63 2.41
N GLU A 61 -6.29 7.75 3.51
CA GLU A 61 -5.94 7.11 4.79
C GLU A 61 -5.85 5.58 4.68
N ALA A 62 -6.81 4.98 3.97
CA ALA A 62 -6.82 3.55 3.73
C ALA A 62 -5.63 3.09 2.89
N GLY A 63 -5.36 3.79 1.79
CA GLY A 63 -4.23 3.45 0.94
C GLY A 63 -2.87 3.70 1.61
N GLU A 64 -2.73 4.72 2.47
CA GLU A 64 -1.55 4.91 3.31
C GLU A 64 -1.35 3.76 4.31
N ARG A 65 -2.43 3.29 4.94
CA ARG A 65 -2.39 2.15 5.85
C ARG A 65 -2.00 0.88 5.12
N GLU A 66 -2.63 0.58 3.99
CA GLU A 66 -2.34 -0.59 3.18
C GLU A 66 -0.90 -0.57 2.67
N ALA A 67 -0.42 0.59 2.22
CA ALA A 67 0.96 0.76 1.83
C ALA A 67 1.91 0.38 2.98
N ARG A 68 1.71 0.93 4.19
CA ARG A 68 2.53 0.58 5.37
C ARG A 68 2.52 -0.91 5.66
N LEU A 69 1.36 -1.56 5.64
CA LEU A 69 1.25 -3.01 5.87
C LEU A 69 2.00 -3.81 4.81
N ARG A 70 1.96 -3.36 3.54
CA ARG A 70 2.66 -4.02 2.45
C ARG A 70 4.17 -3.90 2.57
N VAL A 71 4.65 -2.72 2.97
CA VAL A 71 6.07 -2.48 3.30
C VAL A 71 6.53 -3.42 4.40
N GLU A 72 5.80 -3.45 5.51
CA GLU A 72 6.13 -4.28 6.66
C GLU A 72 6.15 -5.77 6.28
N SER A 73 5.16 -6.20 5.48
CA SER A 73 5.10 -7.58 4.95
C SER A 73 6.30 -7.91 4.07
N LEU A 74 6.70 -7.01 3.16
CA LEU A 74 7.87 -7.20 2.30
C LEU A 74 9.17 -7.26 3.12
N LYS A 75 9.33 -6.36 4.10
CA LYS A 75 10.47 -6.39 5.04
C LYS A 75 10.53 -7.71 5.80
N ALA A 76 9.39 -8.19 6.31
CA ALA A 76 9.31 -9.46 7.02
C ALA A 76 9.68 -10.65 6.13
N LEU A 77 9.22 -10.66 4.87
CA LEU A 77 9.58 -11.69 3.89
C LEU A 77 11.08 -11.70 3.58
N ILE A 78 11.69 -10.52 3.37
CA ILE A 78 13.13 -10.39 3.13
C ILE A 78 13.92 -10.95 4.32
N VAL A 79 13.57 -10.55 5.56
CA VAL A 79 14.22 -11.05 6.78
C VAL A 79 14.07 -12.56 6.92
N ALA A 80 12.88 -13.11 6.67
CA ALA A 80 12.63 -14.55 6.72
C ALA A 80 13.49 -15.30 5.69
N GLN A 81 13.55 -14.82 4.44
CA GLN A 81 14.39 -15.41 3.39
C GLN A 81 15.88 -15.37 3.73
N HIS A 82 16.37 -14.28 4.34
CA HIS A 82 17.76 -14.21 4.80
C HIS A 82 18.05 -15.20 5.94
N ARG A 83 17.13 -15.39 6.89
CA ARG A 83 17.28 -16.39 7.97
C ARG A 83 17.35 -17.82 7.43
N HIS A 84 16.59 -18.14 6.38
CA HIS A 84 16.64 -19.45 5.74
C HIS A 84 17.88 -19.69 4.87
N ARG A 85 18.57 -18.61 4.45
CA ARG A 85 19.79 -18.70 3.62
C ARG A 85 21.09 -18.69 4.41
N LEU A 86 21.04 -18.43 5.72
CA LEU A 86 22.22 -18.55 6.58
C LEU A 86 22.42 -20.02 6.97
N PRO A 87 23.60 -20.63 6.72
CA PRO A 87 23.90 -21.95 7.27
C PRO A 87 23.89 -21.89 8.80
N PRO A 88 23.50 -22.98 9.50
CA PRO A 88 23.32 -23.02 10.95
C PRO A 88 24.60 -22.80 11.79
N SER A 89 25.72 -22.41 11.19
CA SER A 89 27.02 -22.21 11.85
C SER A 89 27.26 -20.81 12.40
N PHE A 90 26.29 -19.89 12.33
CA PHE A 90 26.44 -18.49 12.78
C PHE A 90 25.28 -18.00 13.66
N VAL A 91 24.79 -18.85 14.57
CA VAL A 91 24.00 -18.38 15.73
C VAL A 91 24.85 -18.65 16.98
N PRO A 92 25.26 -17.62 17.76
CA PRO A 92 26.08 -17.80 18.95
C PRO A 92 25.36 -18.57 20.06
#